data_AF-X1FK05-F1
#
_entry.id   AF-X1FK05-F1
#
_cell.length_a   1.000
_cell.length_b   1.000
_cell.length_c   1.000
_cell.angle_alpha   90.00
_cell.angle_beta   90.00
_cell.angle_gamma   90.00
#
_symmetry.space_group_name_H-M   'P 1'
#
loop_
_entity.id
_entity.type
_entity.pdbx_description
1 polymer ?
#
loop_
_entity_poly.entity_id
_entity_poly.type
_entity_poly.pdbx_seq_one_letter_code
_entity_poly.pdbx_strand_id
1 'polypeptide(L)' 'MGDVYVIVSTDKNAEKFKNYQIIVPEDQRLEVIKHIKNVKDARLGRPDNDTLKTVEEINPDIILLGPDQKFQQ' A
#
# COMPACT_ATOMS: atom_id res chain seq x y z
N MET A 1 22.43 1.05 -1.33
CA MET A 1 21.25 0.29 -1.78
C MET A 1 20.06 0.82 -0.99
N GLY A 2 18.89 0.96 -1.60
CA GLY A 2 17.69 1.49 -0.94
C GLY A 2 16.69 0.38 -0.63
N ASP A 3 15.91 0.58 0.43
CA ASP A 3 14.88 -0.36 0.87
C ASP A 3 13.51 0.12 0.41
N VAL A 4 12.79 -0.73 -0.32
CA VAL A 4 11.43 -0.42 -0.80
C VAL A 4 10.41 -1.17 0.03
N TYR A 5 9.55 -0.43 0.72
CA TYR A 5 8.41 -0.93 1.47
C TYR A 5 7.13 -0.61 0.70
N VAL A 6 6.24 -1.59 0.53
CA VAL A 6 4.99 -1.42 -0.23
C VAL A 6 3.78 -1.73 0.64
N ILE A 7 2.85 -0.78 0.71
CA ILE A 7 1.56 -0.97 1.38
C ILE A 7 0.50 -1.27 0.32
N VAL A 8 -0.05 -2.48 0.38
CA VAL A 8 -1.12 -2.91 -0.53
C VAL A 8 -2.46 -2.54 0.09
N SER A 9 -3.28 -1.74 -0.61
CA SER A 9 -4.63 -1.40 -0.12
C SER A 9 -5.46 -2.67 0.10
N THR A 10 -6.14 -2.75 1.23
CA THR A 10 -7.16 -3.77 1.47
C THR A 10 -8.28 -3.68 0.44
N ASP A 11 -9.04 -4.75 0.24
CA ASP A 11 -10.18 -4.79 -0.67
C ASP A 11 -11.24 -3.79 -0.23
N LYS A 12 -11.56 -3.76 1.08
CA LYS A 12 -12.48 -2.77 1.68
C LYS A 12 -12.07 -1.33 1.37
N ASN A 13 -10.78 -1.02 1.35
CA ASN A 13 -10.32 0.33 1.02
C ASN A 13 -10.32 0.56 -0.48
N ALA A 14 -9.86 -0.41 -1.27
CA ALA A 14 -9.80 -0.29 -2.71
C ALA A 14 -11.19 -0.06 -3.30
N GLU A 15 -12.23 -0.74 -2.80
CA GLU A 15 -13.62 -0.52 -3.20
C GLU A 15 -14.18 0.86 -2.82
N LYS A 16 -13.72 1.46 -1.71
CA LYS A 16 -14.16 2.82 -1.33
C LYS A 16 -13.65 3.90 -2.29
N PHE A 17 -12.42 3.73 -2.79
CA PHE A 17 -11.77 4.72 -3.64
C PHE A 17 -11.97 4.46 -5.14
N LYS A 18 -12.49 3.28 -5.50
CA LYS A 18 -12.68 2.89 -6.89
C LYS A 18 -14.16 2.66 -7.17
N ASN A 19 -14.63 3.20 -8.29
CA ASN A 19 -16.02 3.03 -8.74
C ASN A 19 -16.29 1.66 -9.40
N TYR A 20 -15.49 0.64 -9.08
CA TYR A 20 -15.59 -0.68 -9.67
C TYR A 20 -15.14 -1.76 -8.69
N GLN A 21 -15.64 -2.96 -8.89
CA GLN A 21 -15.33 -4.12 -8.04
C GLN A 21 -13.89 -4.58 -8.25
N ILE A 22 -13.21 -4.85 -7.14
CA ILE A 22 -11.86 -5.42 -7.16
C ILE A 22 -11.95 -6.90 -7.53
N ILE A 23 -11.38 -7.27 -8.67
CA ILE A 23 -11.43 -8.65 -9.21
C ILE A 23 -10.35 -9.52 -8.57
N VAL A 24 -9.17 -8.96 -8.30
CA VAL A 24 -8.03 -9.67 -7.71
C VAL A 24 -8.00 -9.38 -6.20
N PRO A 25 -8.28 -10.38 -5.35
CA PRO A 25 -8.31 -10.21 -3.90
C PRO A 25 -6.99 -9.69 -3.32
N GLU A 26 -7.07 -9.02 -2.17
CA GLU A 26 -5.93 -8.33 -1.54
C GLU A 26 -4.74 -9.25 -1.23
N ASP A 27 -5.00 -10.50 -0.87
CA ASP A 27 -3.98 -11.52 -0.57
C ASP A 27 -3.19 -11.91 -1.82
N GLN A 28 -3.87 -12.11 -2.95
CA GLN A 28 -3.23 -12.37 -4.24
C GLN A 28 -2.44 -11.17 -4.74
N ARG A 29 -2.98 -9.95 -4.59
CA ARG A 29 -2.24 -8.72 -4.92
C ARG A 29 -0.98 -8.61 -4.06
N LEU A 30 -1.08 -8.89 -2.76
CA LEU A 30 0.06 -8.88 -1.86
C LEU A 30 1.13 -9.90 -2.26
N GLU A 31 0.73 -11.12 -2.61
CA GLU A 31 1.65 -12.19 -2.99
C GLU A 31 2.49 -11.81 -4.21
N VAL A 32 1.88 -11.21 -5.23
CA VAL A 32 2.58 -10.71 -6.40
C VAL A 32 3.60 -9.63 -6.02
N ILE A 33 3.21 -8.67 -5.18
CA ILE A 33 4.08 -7.57 -4.76
C ILE A 33 5.27 -8.06 -3.93
N LYS A 34 5.07 -9.02 -3.03
CA LYS A 34 6.13 -9.62 -2.22
C LYS A 34 7.25 -10.27 -3.05
N HIS A 35 6.93 -10.75 -4.25
CA HIS A 35 7.87 -11.44 -5.13
C HIS A 35 8.55 -10.54 -6.16
N ILE A 36 8.32 -9.21 -6.11
CA ILE A 36 9.07 -8.26 -6.94
C ILE A 36 10.48 -8.11 -6.38
N LYS A 37 11.50 -8.36 -7.22
CA LYS A 37 12.93 -8.40 -6.85
C LYS A 37 13.41 -7.26 -5.94
N ASN A 38 12.89 -6.04 -6.13
CA ASN A 38 13.37 -4.85 -5.44
C ASN A 38 12.50 -4.46 -4.23
N VAL A 39 11.48 -5.24 -3.88
CA VAL A 39 10.63 -5.01 -2.71
C VAL A 39 11.26 -5.70 -1.51
N LYS A 40 11.57 -4.93 -0.46
CA LYS A 40 12.10 -5.46 0.81
C LYS A 40 11.00 -6.06 1.67
N ASP A 41 9.89 -5.34 1.78
CA ASP A 41 8.73 -5.75 2.55
C ASP A 41 7.45 -5.27 1.86
N ALA A 42 6.42 -6.09 1.92
CA ALA A 42 5.09 -5.71 1.50
C ALA A 42 4.05 -6.29 2.46
N ARG A 43 3.08 -5.45 2.82
CA ARG A 43 1.99 -5.81 3.73
C ARG A 43 0.69 -5.14 3.31
N LEU A 44 -0.43 -5.69 3.78
CA LEU A 44 -1.73 -5.04 3.62
C LEU A 44 -1.78 -3.74 4.43
N GLY A 45 -2.58 -2.81 3.94
CA GLY A 45 -2.95 -1.59 4.65
C GLY A 45 -3.61 -1.92 5.99
N ARG A 46 -3.42 -1.03 6.96
CA ARG A 46 -3.94 -1.21 8.31
C ARG A 46 -5.48 -1.20 8.32
N PRO A 47 -6.11 -1.96 9.22
CA PRO A 47 -7.58 -2.01 9.34
C PRO A 47 -8.19 -0.69 9.85
N ASP A 48 -7.41 0.11 10.58
CA ASP A 48 -7.78 1.43 11.09
C ASP A 48 -7.61 2.55 10.03
N ASN A 49 -7.04 2.24 8.86
CA ASN A 49 -6.74 3.18 7.78
C ASN A 49 -5.84 4.35 8.19
N ASP A 50 -5.10 4.23 9.29
CA ASP A 50 -4.20 5.27 9.76
C ASP A 50 -2.89 5.22 8.95
N THR A 51 -2.85 5.98 7.86
CA THR A 51 -1.69 6.02 6.96
C THR A 51 -0.47 6.65 7.63
N LEU A 52 -0.67 7.62 8.54
CA LEU A 52 0.44 8.26 9.27
C LEU A 52 1.13 7.28 10.21
N LYS A 53 0.38 6.44 10.94
CA LYS A 53 0.99 5.35 11.73
C LYS A 53 1.80 4.39 10.88
N THR A 54 1.35 4.10 9.67
CA THR A 54 2.12 3.23 8.76
C THR A 54 3.45 3.88 8.36
N VAL A 55 3.43 5.19 8.13
CA VAL A 55 4.64 5.99 7.87
C VAL A 55 5.55 6.00 9.09
N GLU A 56 5.02 6.22 10.29
CA GLU A 56 5.79 6.21 11.55
C GLU A 56 6.44 4.83 11.82
N GLU A 57 5.71 3.74 11.57
CA GLU A 57 6.20 2.37 11.76
C GLU A 57 7.34 1.98 10.80
N ILE A 58 7.28 2.47 9.56
CA ILE A 58 8.31 2.21 8.54
C ILE A 58 9.46 3.21 8.67
N ASN A 59 9.15 4.44 9.08
CA ASN A 59 10.06 5.59 9.15
C ASN A 59 10.88 5.78 7.85
N PRO A 60 10.23 5.97 6.68
CA PRO A 60 10.93 6.08 5.41
C PRO A 60 11.53 7.48 5.18
N ASP A 61 12.65 7.55 4.46
CA ASP A 61 13.23 8.82 4.01
C ASP A 61 12.41 9.50 2.91
N ILE A 62 11.74 8.71 2.07
CA ILE A 62 10.99 9.18 0.90
C ILE A 62 9.66 8.42 0.81
N ILE A 63 8.57 9.14 0.58
CA ILE A 63 7.25 8.57 0.29
C ILE A 63 6.94 8.81 -1.19
N LEU A 64 6.66 7.73 -1.92
CA LEU A 64 6.22 7.78 -3.31
C LEU A 64 4.70 7.61 -3.37
N LEU A 65 4.01 8.61 -3.91
CA LEU A 65 2.57 8.58 -4.15
C LEU A 65 2.29 8.49 -5.65
N GLY A 66 1.23 7.78 -6.01
CA GLY A 66 0.69 7.81 -7.36
C GLY A 66 0.23 9.23 -7.74
N PRO A 67 0.29 9.61 -9.03
CA PRO A 67 -0.06 10.96 -9.48
C PRO A 67 -1.52 11.35 -9.19
N ASP A 68 -2.39 10.37 -8.99
CA ASP A 68 -3.80 10.49 -8.67
C ASP A 68 -4.10 10.38 -7.15
N GLN A 69 -3.10 10.06 -6.33
CA GLN A 69 -3.26 10.00 -4.88
C GLN A 69 -3.20 11.40 -4.27
N LYS A 70 -4.38 11.91 -3.90
CA LYS A 70 -4.49 13.16 -3.16
C LYS A 70 -4.10 12.92 -1.70
N PHE A 71 -3.06 13.60 -1.25
CA PHE A 71 -2.72 13.72 0.17
C PHE A 71 -3.03 15.15 0.62
N GLN A 72 -3.98 15.30 1.53
CA GLN A 72 -4.20 16.56 2.25
C GLN A 72 -3.58 16.40 3.62
N GLN A 73 -2.64 17.30 3.92
CA GLN A 73 -1.93 17.38 5.19
C GLN A 73 -2.87 17.90 6.30
#